data_AF-A0A7W2NJ68-F1
#
_entry.id   AF-A0A7W2NJ68-F1
#
_cell.length_a   1.000
_cell.length_b   1.000
_cell.length_c   1.000
_cell.angle_alpha   90.00
_cell.angle_beta   90.00
_cell.angle_gamma   90.00
#
_symmetry.space_group_name_H-M   'P 1'
#
loop_
_entity.id
_entity.type
_entity.pdbx_description
1 polymer ?
#
loop_
_entity_poly.entity_id
_entity_poly.type
_entity_poly.pdbx_seq_one_letter_code
_entity_poly.pdbx_strand_id
1 'polypeptide(L)'
;MKCPHCDKKISLFSKTLNKFGKVKVCPHCSEQFKSFINFKVAAILFIPAFVLSLFVLKPLIISLGLTGGISTGIMGGLLVLLSMRLKKLD
;
A
#
# COMPACT_ATOMS: atom_id res chain seq x y z
N MET A 1 3.01 7.45 5.55
CA MET A 1 3.31 6.48 6.63
C MET A 1 4.09 7.16 7.73
N LYS A 2 4.02 6.71 8.98
CA LYS A 2 4.84 7.26 10.08
C LYS A 2 6.10 6.41 10.26
N CYS A 3 7.24 7.05 10.52
CA CYS A 3 8.47 6.34 10.86
C CYS A 3 8.29 5.62 12.21
N PRO A 4 8.68 4.34 12.33
CA PRO A 4 8.55 3.61 13.60
C PRO A 4 9.53 4.07 14.70
N HIS A 5 10.51 4.93 14.36
CA HIS A 5 11.54 5.40 15.29
C HIS A 5 11.34 6.84 15.77
N CYS A 6 10.97 7.75 14.86
CA CYS A 6 10.83 9.18 15.18
C CYS A 6 9.40 9.72 15.04
N ASP A 7 8.42 8.86 14.73
CA ASP A 7 7.00 9.21 14.50
C ASP A 7 6.70 10.26 13.42
N LYS A 8 7.74 10.83 12.78
CA LYS A 8 7.62 11.78 11.68
C LYS A 8 6.97 11.11 10.47
N LYS A 9 6.12 11.89 9.78
CA LYS A 9 5.38 11.45 8.61
C LYS A 9 6.31 11.39 7.39
N ILE A 10 6.43 10.21 6.80
CA ILE A 10 7.11 9.96 5.53
C ILE A 10 6.03 9.77 4.45
N SER A 11 6.11 10.54 3.37
CA SER A 11 5.19 10.41 2.22
C SER A 11 5.41 9.08 1.50
N LEU A 12 4.31 8.43 1.08
CA LEU A 12 4.33 7.14 0.37
C LEU A 12 5.19 7.16 -0.90
N PHE A 13 5.19 8.30 -1.58
CA PHE A 13 5.94 8.55 -2.83
C PHE A 13 7.29 9.23 -2.60
N SER A 14 7.78 9.27 -1.36
CA SER A 14 9.11 9.80 -1.08
C SER A 14 10.20 8.93 -1.73
N LYS A 15 11.33 9.55 -2.10
CA LYS A 15 12.51 8.83 -2.63
C LYS A 15 12.96 7.69 -1.72
N THR A 16 12.81 7.86 -0.40
CA THR A 16 13.08 6.83 0.60
C THR A 16 12.20 5.60 0.46
N LEU A 17 10.89 5.78 0.25
CA LEU A 17 9.95 4.67 0.11
C LEU A 17 9.94 4.07 -1.29
N ASN A 18 10.26 4.86 -2.32
CA ASN A 18 10.37 4.39 -3.70
C ASN A 18 11.71 3.69 -4.00
N LYS A 19 12.69 3.78 -3.10
CA LYS A 19 13.94 3.01 -3.22
C LYS A 19 13.62 1.53 -3.10
N PHE A 20 13.89 0.78 -4.19
CA PHE A 20 13.83 -0.67 -4.17
C PHE A 20 14.95 -1.21 -3.26
N GLY A 21 14.56 -1.97 -2.24
CA GLY A 21 15.48 -2.50 -1.23
C GLY A 21 14.74 -3.03 -0.02
N LYS A 22 15.27 -4.10 0.59
CA LYS A 22 14.71 -4.73 1.80
C LYS A 22 14.79 -3.81 3.02
N VAL A 23 15.78 -2.90 3.02
CA VAL A 23 16.09 -1.97 4.11
C VAL A 23 16.01 -0.54 3.60
N LYS A 24 15.30 0.31 4.34
CA LYS A 24 15.09 1.72 4.01
C LYS A 24 15.53 2.59 5.19
N VAL A 25 16.06 3.77 4.90
CA VAL A 25 16.63 4.69 5.90
C VAL A 25 15.76 5.92 6.03
N CYS A 26 15.37 6.29 7.25
CA CYS A 26 14.52 7.45 7.47
C CYS A 26 15.29 8.76 7.21
N PRO A 27 14.77 9.70 6.39
CA PRO A 27 15.47 10.95 6.12
C PRO A 27 15.51 11.91 7.33
N HIS A 28 14.76 11.64 8.39
CA HIS A 28 14.66 12.53 9.55
C HIS A 28 15.48 12.09 10.76
N CYS A 29 15.69 10.78 10.94
CA CYS A 29 16.42 10.22 12.07
C CYS A 29 17.54 9.28 11.64
N SER A 30 17.74 9.08 10.35
CA SER A 30 18.76 8.18 9.76
C SER A 30 18.68 6.72 10.21
N GLU A 31 17.59 6.34 10.88
CA GLU A 31 17.35 4.98 11.34
C GLU A 31 16.83 4.06 10.25
N GLN A 32 17.19 2.78 10.36
CA GLN A 32 16.81 1.74 9.40
C GLN A 32 15.45 1.12 9.75
N PHE A 33 14.63 0.89 8.73
CA PHE A 33 13.33 0.24 8.85
C PHE A 33 13.03 -0.62 7.62
N LYS A 34 12.15 -1.62 7.79
CA LYS A 34 11.67 -2.51 6.73
C LYS A 34 10.18 -2.33 6.49
N SER A 35 9.77 -2.45 5.24
CA SER A 35 8.35 -2.53 4.89
C SER A 35 7.88 -3.97 4.98
N PHE A 36 6.72 -4.19 5.61
CA PHE A 36 6.07 -5.49 5.70
C PHE A 36 4.58 -5.34 5.39
N ILE A 37 3.95 -6.43 4.96
CA ILE A 37 2.50 -6.47 4.76
C ILE A 37 1.87 -6.91 6.06
N ASN A 38 0.95 -6.11 6.58
CA ASN A 38 0.14 -6.51 7.72
C ASN A 38 -1.06 -7.32 7.22
N PHE A 39 -0.96 -8.65 7.29
CA PHE A 39 -2.00 -9.56 6.84
C PHE A 39 -3.35 -9.37 7.57
N LYS A 40 -3.33 -8.94 8.85
CA LYS A 40 -4.56 -8.66 9.60
C LYS A 40 -5.31 -7.49 8.98
N VAL A 41 -4.58 -6.41 8.66
CA VAL A 41 -5.15 -5.24 7.98
C VAL A 41 -5.58 -5.58 6.56
N ALA A 42 -4.79 -6.38 5.84
CA ALA A 42 -5.13 -6.83 4.49
C ALA A 42 -6.43 -7.64 4.47
N ALA A 43 -6.59 -8.60 5.39
CA ALA A 43 -7.80 -9.42 5.47
C ALA A 43 -9.05 -8.59 5.82
N ILE A 44 -8.93 -7.63 6.74
CA ILE A 44 -10.03 -6.73 7.11
C ILE A 44 -10.42 -5.83 5.92
N LEU A 45 -9.44 -5.31 5.17
CA LEU A 45 -9.68 -4.47 3.99
C LEU A 45 -10.14 -5.26 2.77
N PHE A 46 -9.89 -6.57 2.71
CA PHE A 46 -10.22 -7.41 1.56
C PHE A 46 -11.71 -7.42 1.26
N ILE A 47 -12.55 -7.64 2.28
CA ILE A 47 -14.01 -7.70 2.13
C ILE A 47 -14.58 -6.38 1.57
N PRO A 48 -14.36 -5.20 2.20
CA PRO A 48 -14.89 -3.95 1.68
C PRO A 48 -14.28 -3.58 0.32
N ALA A 49 -12.99 -3.86 0.09
CA ALA A 49 -12.37 -3.61 -1.21
C ALA A 49 -12.95 -4.48 -2.32
N PHE A 50 -13.28 -5.74 -2.02
CA PHE A 50 -13.90 -6.66 -2.97
C PHE A 50 -15.32 -6.21 -3.34
N VAL A 51 -16.13 -5.85 -2.34
CA VAL A 51 -17.48 -5.29 -2.57
C VAL A 51 -17.38 -4.00 -3.41
N LEU A 52 -16.49 -3.07 -3.06
CA LEU A 52 -16.29 -1.83 -3.80
C LEU A 52 -15.81 -2.09 -5.24
N SER A 53 -14.94 -3.07 -5.43
CA SER A 53 -14.44 -3.45 -6.75
C SER A 53 -15.56 -3.99 -7.66
N LEU A 54 -16.49 -4.76 -7.09
CA LEU A 54 -17.61 -5.33 -7.83
C LEU A 54 -18.71 -4.30 -8.11
N PHE A 55 -19.00 -3.42 -7.15
CA PHE A 55 -20.12 -2.48 -7.27
C PHE A 55 -19.75 -1.17 -7.95
N VAL A 56 -18.50 -0.69 -7.82
CA VAL A 56 -18.08 0.62 -8.33
C VAL A 56 -17.16 0.46 -9.53
N LEU A 57 -16.09 -0.35 -9.41
CA LEU A 57 -15.11 -0.48 -10.49
C LEU A 57 -15.66 -1.21 -11.71
N LYS A 58 -16.40 -2.30 -11.55
CA LYS A 58 -16.98 -3.03 -12.70
C LYS A 58 -17.85 -2.12 -13.59
N PRO A 59 -18.87 -1.41 -13.09
CA PRO A 59 -19.70 -0.57 -13.96
C PRO A 59 -18.92 0.59 -14.57
N LEU A 60 -17.99 1.21 -13.82
CA LEU A 60 -17.11 2.25 -14.36
C LEU A 60 -16.24 1.74 -15.50
N ILE A 61 -15.68 0.54 -15.36
CA ILE A 61 -14.72 -0.02 -16.31
C ILE A 61 -15.41 -0.58 -17.56
N ILE A 62 -16.62 -1.11 -17.41
CA ILE A 62 -17.50 -1.42 -18.54
C ILE A 62 -17.85 -0.14 -19.31
N SER A 63 -18.12 0.98 -18.61
CA SER A 63 -18.38 2.27 -19.28
C SER A 63 -17.17 2.85 -20.00
N LEU A 64 -15.95 2.53 -19.54
CA LEU A 64 -14.67 2.97 -20.11
C LEU A 64 -14.14 2.03 -21.20
N GLY A 65 -14.84 0.92 -21.50
CA GLY A 65 -14.40 -0.07 -22.49
C GLY A 65 -13.13 -0.85 -22.11
N LEU A 66 -12.72 -0.81 -20.83
CA LEU A 66 -11.53 -1.50 -20.35
C LEU A 66 -11.85 -2.94 -19.91
N THR A 67 -10.87 -3.83 -20.04
CA THR A 67 -11.01 -5.23 -19.62
C THR A 67 -11.02 -5.37 -18.10
N GLY A 68 -11.82 -6.30 -17.59
CA GLY A 68 -11.98 -6.55 -16.15
C GLY A 68 -10.66 -6.86 -15.41
N GLY A 69 -9.62 -7.35 -16.10
CA GLY A 69 -8.31 -7.63 -15.52
C GLY A 69 -7.52 -6.39 -15.05
N ILE A 70 -7.75 -5.23 -15.68
CA ILE A 70 -7.09 -3.98 -15.25
C ILE A 70 -7.68 -3.50 -13.91
N SER A 71 -8.99 -3.69 -13.74
CA SER A 71 -9.71 -3.34 -12.50
C SER A 71 -9.14 -4.05 -11.27
N THR A 72 -8.92 -5.36 -11.41
CA THR A 72 -8.44 -6.22 -10.35
C THR A 72 -6.98 -5.93 -10.04
N GLY A 73 -6.18 -5.59 -11.06
CA GLY A 73 -4.80 -5.13 -10.87
C GLY A 73 -4.70 -3.84 -10.06
N ILE A 74 -5.50 -2.81 -10.40
CA ILE A 74 -5.50 -1.53 -9.69
C ILE A 74 -5.96 -1.70 -8.24
N MET A 75 -7.08 -2.40 -8.03
CA MET A 75 -7.61 -2.62 -6.68
C MET A 75 -6.64 -3.47 -5.84
N GLY A 76 -6.04 -4.51 -6.43
CA GLY A 76 -5.02 -5.32 -5.77
C GLY A 76 -3.80 -4.50 -5.35
N GLY A 77 -3.30 -3.65 -6.24
CA GLY A 77 -2.19 -2.74 -5.94
C GLY A 77 -2.52 -1.77 -4.81
N LEU A 78 -3.72 -1.17 -4.83
CA LEU A 78 -4.17 -0.25 -3.78
C LEU A 78 -4.30 -0.95 -2.43
N LEU A 79 -4.85 -2.17 -2.42
CA LEU A 79 -5.00 -2.97 -1.21
C LEU A 79 -3.64 -3.30 -0.58
N VAL A 80 -2.66 -3.69 -1.41
CA VAL A 80 -1.29 -3.95 -0.95
C VAL A 80 -0.67 -2.68 -0.38
N LEU A 81 -0.80 -1.54 -1.06
CA LEU A 81 -0.26 -0.25 -0.57
C LEU A 81 -0.86 0.17 0.77
N LEU A 82 -2.16 -0.03 0.98
CA LEU A 82 -2.85 0.27 2.24
C LEU A 82 -2.48 -0.73 3.36
N SER A 83 -2.16 -1.97 2.98
CA SER A 83 -1.76 -3.04 3.90
C SER A 83 -0.28 -2.97 4.29
N MET A 84 0.54 -2.26 3.52
CA MET A 84 1.94 -2.05 3.84
C MET A 84 2.10 -1.21 5.11
N ARG A 85 2.97 -1.67 6.00
CA ARG A 85 3.35 -1.01 7.26
C ARG A 85 4.87 -1.01 7.40
N LEU A 86 5.37 -0.14 8.28
CA LEU A 86 6.81 0.01 8.55
C LEU A 86 7.14 -0.61 9.91
N LYS A 87 8.19 -1.44 9.97
CA LYS A 87 8.72 -2.04 11.21
C LYS A 87 10.18 -1.64 11.36
N LYS A 88 10.64 -1.52 12.62
CA LYS A 88 12.06 -1.40 12.95
C LYS A 88 12.83 -2.61 12.39
N LEU A 89 14.08 -2.39 11.96
CA LEU A 89 15.02 -3.50 11.88
C LEU A 89 15.50 -3.78 13.29
N ASP A 90 15.38 -5.04 13.70
CA ASP A 90 15.97 -5.58 14.92
C ASP A 90 17.47 -5.79 14.68
#